data_AF-A0A964ECY2-F1
#
_entry.id   AF-A0A964ECY2-F1
#
_cell.length_a   1.000
_cell.length_b   1.000
_cell.length_c   1.000
_cell.angle_alpha   90.00
_cell.angle_beta   90.00
_cell.angle_gamma   90.00
#
_symmetry.space_group_name_H-M   'P 1'
#
loop_
_entity.id
_entity.type
_entity.pdbx_description
1 polymer ?
#
loop_
_entity_poly.entity_id
_entity_poly.type
_entity_poly.pdbx_seq_one_letter_code
_entity_poly.pdbx_strand_id
1 'polypeptide(L)' 'MARMKPKEVYSVNGLSFLLRVEQTAIDTFTVVYGMQVKRNLTYSDAACEFGLCLFHLMACEGRLDNRTHNEQG' A
#
# COMPACT_ATOMS: atom_id res chain seq x y z
N MET A 1 -16.79 21.04 10.28
CA MET A 1 -15.70 20.10 10.61
C MET A 1 -14.44 20.56 9.89
N ALA A 2 -13.33 20.79 10.59
CA ALA A 2 -12.09 21.22 9.97
C ALA A 2 -11.51 20.08 9.12
N ARG A 3 -11.20 20.35 7.85
CA ARG A 3 -10.64 19.38 6.91
C ARG A 3 -9.15 19.22 7.24
N MET A 4 -8.74 18.05 7.73
CA MET A 4 -7.33 17.76 7.98
C MET A 4 -6.58 17.79 6.64
N LYS A 5 -5.42 18.44 6.60
CA LYS A 5 -4.53 18.33 5.44
C LYS A 5 -3.95 16.91 5.42
N PRO A 6 -3.98 16.19 4.29
CA PRO A 6 -3.40 14.85 4.21
C PRO A 6 -1.96 14.86 4.69
N LYS A 7 -1.64 13.95 5.61
CA LYS A 7 -0.27 13.73 6.09
C LYS A 7 0.26 12.47 5.43
N GLU A 8 1.33 12.61 4.65
CA GLU A 8 2.11 11.46 4.20
C GLU A 8 2.74 10.80 5.42
N VAL A 9 2.46 9.50 5.59
CA VAL A 9 2.95 8.75 6.75
C VAL A 9 4.22 7.99 6.39
N TYR A 10 4.26 7.41 5.19
CA TYR A 10 5.39 6.63 4.69
C TYR A 10 5.34 6.51 3.16
N SER A 11 6.50 6.55 2.52
CA SER A 11 6.69 6.35 1.09
C SER A 11 7.92 5.46 0.85
N VAL A 12 7.80 4.49 -0.04
CA VAL A 12 8.94 3.68 -0.48
C VAL A 12 9.40 4.16 -1.85
N ASN A 13 10.60 4.74 -1.90
CA ASN A 13 11.25 5.19 -3.13
C ASN A 13 12.20 4.13 -3.66
N GLY A 14 12.39 4.10 -4.98
CA GLY A 14 13.35 3.20 -5.64
C GLY A 14 12.82 1.81 -6.00
N LEU A 15 11.52 1.58 -5.84
CA LEU A 15 10.84 0.37 -6.30
C LEU A 15 10.13 0.64 -7.64
N SER A 16 9.85 -0.41 -8.40
CA SER A 16 9.22 -0.33 -9.75
C SER A 16 7.93 0.51 -9.78
N PHE A 17 7.23 0.63 -8.65
CA PHE A 17 6.01 1.40 -8.50
C PHE A 17 6.04 2.19 -7.18
N LEU A 18 5.49 3.40 -7.19
CA LEU A 18 5.30 4.21 -5.98
C LEU A 18 4.32 3.50 -5.04
N LEU A 19 4.72 3.28 -3.79
CA LEU A 19 3.83 2.82 -2.72
C LEU A 19 3.81 3.85 -1.58
N ARG A 20 2.63 4.39 -1.28
CA ARG A 20 2.43 5.43 -0.26
C ARG A 20 1.14 5.21 0.52
N VAL A 21 1.14 5.62 1.79
CA VAL A 21 -0.07 5.77 2.60
C VAL A 21 -0.18 7.18 3.17
N GLU A 22 -1.38 7.73 3.09
CA GLU A 22 -1.75 9.06 3.61
C GLU A 22 -2.86 8.93 4.63
N GLN A 23 -2.77 9.68 5.72
CA GLN A 23 -3.90 9.86 6.64
C GLN A 23 -4.65 11.15 6.28
N THR A 24 -5.92 11.03 5.92
CA THR A 24 -6.73 12.14 5.39
C THR A 24 -7.75 12.66 6.40
N ALA A 25 -8.12 11.86 7.42
CA ALA A 25 -8.87 12.28 8.61
C ALA A 25 -8.60 11.31 9.79
N ILE A 26 -9.32 11.49 10.90
CA ILE A 26 -9.34 10.50 11.99
C ILE A 26 -9.90 9.20 11.42
N ASP A 27 -9.15 8.11 11.61
CA ASP A 27 -9.50 6.77 11.11
C ASP A 27 -9.84 6.71 9.62
N THR A 28 -9.26 7.60 8.83
CA THR A 28 -9.47 7.66 7.38
C THR A 28 -8.14 7.76 6.67
N PHE A 29 -7.87 6.78 5.81
CA PHE A 29 -6.60 6.62 5.13
C PHE A 29 -6.79 6.47 3.62
N THR A 30 -5.72 6.78 2.89
CA THR A 30 -5.61 6.54 1.45
C THR A 30 -4.33 5.78 1.18
N VAL A 31 -4.42 4.68 0.44
CA VAL A 31 -3.27 3.91 -0.05
C VAL A 31 -3.12 4.16 -1.55
N VAL A 32 -1.90 4.43 -1.97
CA VAL A 32 -1.52 4.69 -3.37
C VAL A 32 -0.49 3.64 -3.77
N TYR A 33 -0.75 2.93 -4.88
CA TYR A 33 0.15 1.96 -5.49
C TYR A 33 0.22 2.18 -7.00
N GLY A 34 1.30 2.80 -7.49
CA GLY A 34 1.41 3.25 -8.87
C GLY A 34 0.27 4.21 -9.24
N MET A 35 -0.57 3.81 -10.21
CA MET A 35 -1.76 4.57 -10.62
C MET A 35 -3.02 4.21 -9.80
N GLN A 36 -2.98 3.16 -8.99
CA GLN A 36 -4.10 2.73 -8.16
C GLN A 36 -4.18 3.59 -6.89
N VAL A 37 -5.37 4.11 -6.60
CA VAL A 37 -5.63 4.93 -5.40
C VAL A 37 -6.89 4.42 -4.71
N LYS A 38 -6.75 3.90 -3.50
CA LYS A 38 -7.88 3.50 -2.64
C LYS A 38 -8.03 4.49 -1.49
N ARG A 39 -9.20 5.13 -1.41
CA ARG A 39 -9.51 6.20 -0.45
C ARG A 39 -10.52 5.73 0.59
N ASN A 40 -10.66 6.52 1.66
CA ASN A 40 -11.66 6.33 2.72
C ASN A 40 -11.54 4.96 3.42
N LEU A 41 -10.31 4.47 3.55
CA LEU A 41 -10.03 3.21 4.24
C LEU A 41 -10.01 3.44 5.75
N THR A 42 -10.57 2.50 6.50
CA THR A 42 -10.32 2.40 7.94
C THR A 42 -8.85 2.05 8.19
N TYR A 43 -8.37 2.17 9.44
CA TYR A 43 -7.02 1.72 9.77
C TYR A 43 -6.75 0.26 9.33
N SER A 44 -7.65 -0.67 9.64
CA SER A 44 -7.47 -2.10 9.32
C SER A 44 -7.46 -2.36 7.82
N ASP A 45 -8.34 -1.70 7.07
CA ASP A 45 -8.39 -1.85 5.61
C ASP A 45 -7.13 -1.27 4.96
N ALA A 46 -6.66 -0.12 5.45
CA ALA A 46 -5.44 0.51 4.95
C ALA A 46 -4.20 -0.33 5.26
N ALA A 47 -4.10 -0.92 6.46
CA ALA A 47 -3.00 -1.80 6.84
C ALA A 47 -2.96 -3.06 5.97
N CYS A 48 -4.13 -3.67 5.73
CA CYS A 48 -4.26 -4.84 4.86
C CYS A 48 -3.87 -4.51 3.42
N GLU A 49 -4.45 -3.45 2.84
CA GLU A 49 -4.16 -3.02 1.47
C GLU A 49 -2.68 -2.68 1.28
N PHE A 50 -2.11 -1.88 2.18
CA PHE A 50 -0.71 -1.47 2.11
C PHE A 50 0.23 -2.68 2.19
N GLY A 51 -0.07 -3.63 3.09
CA GLY A 51 0.67 -4.88 3.20
C GLY A 51 0.62 -5.72 1.92
N LEU A 52 -0.56 -5.87 1.32
CA LEU A 52 -0.72 -6.56 0.04
C LEU A 52 0.08 -5.90 -1.09
N CYS A 53 0.01 -4.58 -1.22
CA CYS A 53 0.78 -3.83 -2.21
C CYS A 53 2.28 -3.98 -1.99
N LEU A 54 2.75 -3.96 -0.74
CA LEU A 54 4.15 -4.16 -0.40
C LEU A 54 4.63 -5.57 -0.78
N PHE A 55 3.86 -6.62 -0.49
CA PHE A 55 4.19 -8.00 -0.85
C PHE A 55 4.26 -8.17 -2.37
N HIS A 56 3.25 -7.66 -3.08
CA HIS A 56 3.24 -7.71 -4.53
C HIS A 56 4.46 -6.99 -5.14
N LEU A 57 4.81 -5.81 -4.61
CA LEU A 57 5.96 -5.04 -5.09
C LEU A 57 7.28 -5.78 -4.86
N MET A 58 7.49 -6.36 -3.67
CA MET A 58 8.66 -7.18 -3.40
C MET A 58 8.71 -8.44 -4.27
N ALA A 59 7.55 -9.03 -4.62
CA ALA A 59 7.49 -10.16 -5.55
C ALA A 59 7.92 -9.77 -6.97
N CYS A 60 7.44 -8.63 -7.47
CA CYS A 60 7.83 -8.10 -8.78
C CYS A 60 9.34 -7.85 -8.91
N GLU A 61 10.02 -7.56 -7.80
CA GLU A 61 11.48 -7.36 -7.77
C GLU A 61 12.26 -8.66 -7.55
N GLY A 62 11.59 -9.81 -7.47
CA GLY A 62 12.22 -11.10 -7.19
C GLY A 62 12.79 -11.20 -5.78
N ARG A 63 12.36 -10.32 -4.86
CA ARG A 63 12.81 -10.32 -3.45
C ARG A 63 12.04 -11.30 -2.59
N LEU A 64 10.87 -11.73 -3.05
CA LEU A 64 10.09 -12.80 -2.45
C LEU A 64 9.32 -13.58 -3.51
N ASP A 65 9.07 -14.84 -3.21
CA ASP A 65 8.29 -15.73 -4.06
C ASP A 65 6.82 -15.61 -3.67
N ASN A 66 5.96 -15.35 -4.65
CA ASN A 66 4.51 -15.28 -4.48
C ASN A 66 3.78 -16.49 -5.09
N ARG A 67 4.52 -17.50 -5.57
CA ARG A 67 3.96 -18.77 -6.03
C ARG A 67 3.50 -19.61 -4.85
N THR A 68 2.44 -20.37 -5.07
CA THR A 68 1.99 -21.38 -4.13
C THR A 68 2.90 -22.61 -4.19
N HIS A 69 2.93 -23.40 -3.11
CA HIS A 69 3.75 -24.62 -3.03
C HIS A 69 3.51 -25.63 -4.17
N ASN A 70 2.37 -25.56 -4.85
CA ASN A 70 2.01 -26.44 -5.96
C ASN A 70 2.49 -25.95 -7.34
N GLU A 71 3.12 -24.78 -7.40
CA GLU A 71 3.59 -24.15 -8.66
C GLU A 71 5.13 -24.25 -8.82
N GLN A 72 5.80 -25.00 -7.95
CA GLN A 72 7.23 -25.33 -8.06
C GLN A 72 7.38 -26.65 -8.83
N GLY A 73 7.43 -26.54 -10.16
CA GLY A 73 7.85 -27.62 -11.07
C GLY A 73 9.36 -27.70 -11.21
#